data_AF-A0A9P7X6T4-F1
#
_entry.id   AF-A0A9P7X6T4-F1
#
_cell.length_a   1.000
_cell.length_b   1.000
_cell.length_c   1.000
_cell.angle_alpha   90.00
_cell.angle_beta   90.00
_cell.angle_gamma   90.00
#
_symmetry.space_group_name_H-M   'P 1'
#
loop_
_entity.id
_entity.type
_entity.pdbx_description
1 polymer ?
#
loop_
_entity_poly.entity_id
_entity_poly.type
_entity_poly.pdbx_seq_one_letter_code
_entity_poly.pdbx_strand_id
1 'polypeptide(L)'
;MSAGEERIDGAVRLLIEAARETSSMRIDGCVLAIFVLMTCGSREVGEWRKEDLDNCLQRLTTKLCGVTIQYARSCNLSCPLNQLPLEILVKLLSLSLQDDLPNPPIYMKRLRMLSSVSHQWLQVVKETPSFWKVISHGMPLTLLNQALSRSTGHSLDVVHPKDCGGDISKDMFTILAVQHVHRWRSLIILDKTYDRQVGKASQNREHLSAPALEVVTCYGRHQIAMDIFNGEAGHIRYVKLRNFFIPWEPKMLSSL
;
A
#
# COMPACT_ATOMS: atom_id res chain seq x y z
N MET A 1 -32.81 -34.01 -8.92
CA MET A 1 -31.39 -34.12 -8.48
C MET A 1 -30.91 -35.50 -8.87
N SER A 2 -29.88 -35.57 -9.72
CA SER A 2 -29.32 -36.87 -10.13
C SER A 2 -28.43 -37.43 -9.00
N ALA A 3 -28.26 -38.76 -8.94
CA ALA A 3 -27.41 -39.41 -7.93
C ALA A 3 -25.95 -38.88 -7.91
N GLY A 4 -25.50 -38.21 -8.98
CA GLY A 4 -24.22 -37.53 -9.03
C GLY A 4 -24.16 -36.24 -8.21
N GLU A 5 -25.26 -35.49 -8.08
CA GLU A 5 -25.29 -34.25 -7.29
C GLU A 5 -25.15 -34.50 -5.79
N GLU A 6 -25.81 -35.52 -5.24
CA GLU A 6 -25.69 -35.88 -3.81
C GLU A 6 -24.27 -36.33 -3.45
N ARG A 7 -23.60 -37.05 -4.35
CA ARG A 7 -22.22 -37.51 -4.13
C ARG A 7 -21.22 -36.36 -4.09
N ILE A 8 -21.37 -35.38 -4.99
CA ILE A 8 -20.54 -34.18 -5.01
C ILE A 8 -20.73 -33.39 -3.70
N ASP A 9 -21.97 -33.27 -3.21
CA ASP A 9 -22.24 -32.52 -1.99
C ASP A 9 -21.70 -33.21 -0.72
N GLY A 10 -21.79 -34.55 -0.66
CA GLY A 10 -21.17 -35.34 0.41
C GLY A 10 -19.64 -35.25 0.43
N ALA A 11 -19.01 -35.33 -0.75
CA ALA A 11 -17.57 -35.15 -0.92
C ALA A 11 -17.09 -33.76 -0.50
N VAL A 12 -17.82 -32.72 -0.89
CA VAL A 12 -17.55 -31.34 -0.48
C VAL A 12 -17.64 -31.21 1.05
N ARG A 13 -18.65 -31.81 1.71
CA ARG A 13 -18.76 -31.79 3.18
C ARG A 13 -17.57 -32.43 3.89
N LEU A 14 -17.11 -33.60 3.44
CA LEU A 14 -15.95 -34.28 4.03
C LEU A 14 -14.65 -33.49 3.87
N LEU A 15 -14.44 -32.85 2.71
CA LEU A 15 -13.31 -31.94 2.50
C LEU A 15 -13.35 -30.72 3.42
N ILE A 16 -14.55 -30.19 3.72
CA ILE A 16 -14.73 -29.07 4.64
C ILE A 16 -14.43 -29.48 6.07
N GLU A 17 -14.87 -30.67 6.51
CA GLU A 17 -14.53 -31.21 7.83
C GLU A 17 -13.03 -31.46 7.96
N ALA A 18 -12.41 -32.10 6.98
CA ALA A 18 -10.96 -32.34 6.98
C ALA A 18 -10.15 -31.01 7.01
N ALA A 19 -10.59 -30.00 6.25
CA ALA A 19 -9.97 -28.67 6.25
C ALA A 19 -10.19 -27.89 7.55
N ARG A 20 -11.29 -28.15 8.27
CA ARG A 20 -11.55 -27.57 9.60
C ARG A 20 -10.65 -28.18 10.67
N GLU A 21 -10.39 -29.48 10.60
CA GLU A 21 -9.52 -30.18 11.55
C GLU A 21 -8.03 -29.87 11.34
N THR A 22 -7.64 -29.55 10.11
CA THR A 22 -6.26 -29.20 9.76
C THR A 22 -6.12 -27.68 9.59
N SER A 23 -5.88 -26.97 10.69
CA SER A 23 -5.72 -25.51 10.75
C SER A 23 -4.55 -24.91 9.92
N SER A 24 -3.86 -25.72 9.10
CA SER A 24 -2.64 -25.36 8.38
C SER A 24 -2.57 -25.84 6.92
N MET A 25 -3.58 -26.54 6.39
CA MET A 25 -3.44 -27.15 5.06
C MET A 25 -3.75 -26.16 3.93
N ARG A 26 -2.73 -25.80 3.13
CA ARG A 26 -2.94 -25.38 1.74
C ARG A 26 -3.42 -26.62 0.99
N ILE A 27 -4.67 -26.61 0.53
CA ILE A 27 -5.18 -27.68 -0.32
C ILE A 27 -4.54 -27.49 -1.70
N ASP A 28 -3.48 -28.24 -1.99
CA ASP A 28 -2.85 -28.24 -3.31
C ASP A 28 -3.80 -28.85 -4.36
N GLY A 29 -3.70 -28.37 -5.61
CA GLY A 29 -4.52 -28.83 -6.73
C GLY A 29 -4.45 -30.35 -6.98
N CYS A 30 -3.36 -31.01 -6.55
CA CYS A 30 -3.20 -32.46 -6.61
C CYS A 30 -4.18 -33.21 -5.67
N VAL A 31 -4.51 -32.64 -4.50
CA VAL A 31 -5.47 -33.25 -3.58
C VAL A 31 -6.88 -33.17 -4.16
N LEU A 32 -7.24 -32.06 -4.81
CA LEU A 32 -8.48 -31.93 -5.57
C LEU A 32 -8.57 -32.98 -6.68
N ALA A 33 -7.49 -33.14 -7.47
CA ALA A 33 -7.46 -34.07 -8.59
C ALA A 33 -7.62 -35.54 -8.12
N ILE A 34 -6.95 -35.92 -7.04
CA ILE A 34 -7.08 -37.25 -6.43
C ILE A 34 -8.50 -37.45 -5.89
N PHE A 35 -9.10 -36.44 -5.26
CA PHE A 35 -10.46 -36.55 -4.73
C PHE A 35 -11.51 -36.65 -5.83
N VAL A 36 -11.35 -35.92 -6.94
CA VAL A 36 -12.20 -36.06 -8.14
C VAL A 36 -12.09 -37.47 -8.73
N LEU A 37 -10.87 -38.01 -8.83
CA LEU A 37 -10.64 -39.38 -9.29
C LEU A 37 -11.26 -40.43 -8.37
N MET A 38 -11.25 -40.21 -7.04
CA MET A 38 -11.84 -41.13 -6.07
C MET A 38 -13.36 -41.04 -5.97
N THR A 39 -13.94 -39.85 -6.15
CA THR A 39 -15.40 -39.65 -6.02
C THR A 39 -16.18 -39.99 -7.29
N CYS A 40 -15.53 -39.96 -8.47
CA CYS A 40 -16.16 -40.34 -9.72
C CYS A 40 -16.37 -41.85 -9.91
N GLY A 41 -15.75 -42.72 -9.07
CA GLY A 41 -16.01 -44.15 -9.04
C GLY A 41 -15.58 -44.90 -10.31
N SER A 42 -14.67 -45.87 -10.18
CA SER A 42 -14.10 -46.68 -11.26
C SER A 42 -15.06 -47.64 -12.00
N ARG A 43 -16.36 -47.34 -12.11
CA ARG A 43 -17.30 -48.20 -12.85
C ARG A 43 -17.95 -47.40 -13.96
N GLU A 44 -17.49 -47.69 -15.17
CA GLU A 44 -17.86 -47.12 -16.47
C GLU A 44 -17.14 -45.82 -16.82
N VAL A 45 -15.82 -45.93 -17.05
CA VAL A 45 -15.05 -44.95 -17.84
C VAL A 45 -15.45 -45.11 -19.31
N GLY A 46 -16.69 -44.74 -19.64
CA GLY A 46 -17.00 -44.28 -20.99
C GLY A 46 -16.29 -42.94 -21.19
N GLU A 47 -15.71 -42.71 -22.37
CA GLU A 47 -14.91 -41.52 -22.72
C GLU A 47 -15.52 -40.22 -22.16
N TRP A 48 -15.01 -39.76 -21.02
CA TRP A 48 -15.31 -38.41 -20.55
C TRP A 48 -14.72 -37.46 -21.57
N ARG A 49 -15.57 -36.64 -22.20
CA ARG A 49 -15.07 -35.55 -23.02
C ARG A 49 -14.32 -34.61 -22.10
N LYS A 50 -13.20 -34.10 -22.58
CA LYS A 50 -12.38 -33.11 -21.86
C LYS A 50 -13.22 -31.94 -21.31
N GLU A 51 -14.23 -31.51 -22.05
CA GLU A 51 -15.16 -30.44 -21.65
C GLU A 51 -15.96 -30.77 -20.38
N ASP A 52 -16.36 -32.03 -20.18
CA ASP A 52 -17.12 -32.43 -18.99
C ASP A 52 -16.24 -32.41 -17.74
N LEU A 53 -14.96 -32.81 -17.90
CA LEU A 53 -13.97 -32.73 -16.82
C LEU A 53 -13.66 -31.28 -16.46
N ASP A 54 -13.42 -30.42 -17.46
CA ASP A 54 -13.15 -29.00 -17.26
C ASP A 54 -14.34 -28.29 -16.56
N ASN A 55 -15.57 -28.59 -16.99
CA ASN A 55 -16.78 -28.08 -16.35
C ASN A 55 -16.92 -28.56 -14.90
N CYS A 56 -16.63 -29.83 -14.63
CA CYS A 56 -16.67 -30.39 -13.28
C CYS A 56 -15.64 -29.73 -12.36
N LEU A 57 -14.39 -29.59 -12.84
CA LEU A 57 -13.31 -28.91 -12.12
C LEU A 57 -13.65 -27.44 -11.84
N GLN A 58 -14.24 -26.73 -12.80
CA GLN A 58 -14.65 -25.34 -12.63
C GLN A 58 -15.76 -25.20 -11.57
N ARG A 59 -16.75 -26.10 -11.56
CA ARG A 59 -17.82 -26.12 -10.55
C ARG A 59 -17.29 -26.42 -9.16
N LEU A 60 -16.37 -27.38 -9.02
CA LEU A 60 -15.73 -27.71 -7.74
C LEU A 60 -14.87 -26.56 -7.22
N THR A 61 -14.06 -25.96 -8.09
CA THR A 61 -13.24 -24.79 -7.74
C THR A 61 -14.11 -23.63 -7.26
N THR A 62 -15.24 -23.39 -7.92
CA THR A 62 -16.20 -22.35 -7.53
C THR A 62 -16.83 -22.65 -6.17
N LYS A 63 -17.28 -23.89 -5.93
CA LYS A 63 -17.85 -24.31 -4.63
C LYS A 63 -16.81 -24.17 -3.50
N LEU A 64 -15.60 -24.67 -3.68
CA LEU A 64 -14.53 -24.60 -2.67
C LEU A 64 -14.09 -23.16 -2.38
N CYS A 65 -14.03 -22.31 -3.41
CA CYS A 65 -13.80 -20.88 -3.25
C CYS A 65 -14.90 -20.25 -2.37
N GLY A 66 -16.18 -20.55 -2.67
CA GLY A 66 -17.32 -20.08 -1.88
C GLY A 66 -17.23 -20.49 -0.40
N VAL A 67 -16.90 -21.74 -0.11
CA VAL A 67 -16.77 -22.23 1.26
C VAL A 67 -15.57 -21.63 1.99
N THR A 68 -14.43 -21.52 1.32
CA THR A 68 -13.23 -20.89 1.90
C THR A 68 -13.50 -19.44 2.27
N ILE A 69 -14.22 -18.70 1.42
CA ILE A 69 -14.65 -17.32 1.69
C ILE A 69 -15.60 -17.28 2.89
N GLN A 70 -16.59 -18.17 2.97
CA GLN A 70 -17.52 -18.22 4.10
C GLN A 70 -16.80 -18.52 5.42
N TYR A 71 -15.88 -19.49 5.42
CA TYR A 71 -15.08 -19.82 6.59
C TYR A 71 -14.21 -18.64 7.03
N ALA A 72 -13.47 -18.02 6.11
CA ALA A 72 -12.68 -16.83 6.40
C ALA A 72 -13.52 -15.67 6.94
N ARG A 73 -14.75 -15.48 6.42
CA ARG A 73 -15.70 -14.49 6.96
C ARG A 73 -16.11 -14.82 8.39
N SER A 74 -16.43 -16.08 8.68
CA SER A 74 -16.80 -16.51 10.05
C SER A 74 -15.67 -16.30 11.05
N CYS A 75 -14.43 -16.68 10.68
CA CYS A 75 -13.24 -16.42 11.49
C CYS A 75 -13.03 -14.92 11.72
N ASN A 76 -13.19 -14.10 10.68
CA ASN A 76 -13.08 -12.65 10.79
C ASN A 76 -14.15 -12.06 11.72
N LEU A 77 -15.40 -12.51 11.64
CA LEU A 77 -16.46 -12.04 12.54
C LEU A 77 -16.20 -12.38 14.01
N SER A 78 -15.53 -13.50 14.25
CA SER A 78 -15.17 -13.96 15.60
C SER A 78 -13.86 -13.34 16.11
N CYS A 79 -13.10 -12.63 15.27
CA CYS A 79 -11.85 -12.00 15.66
C CYS A 79 -12.12 -10.75 16.52
N PRO A 80 -11.60 -10.68 17.76
CA PRO A 80 -11.83 -9.53 18.64
C PRO A 80 -11.40 -8.19 18.02
N LEU A 81 -10.38 -8.20 17.16
CA LEU A 81 -9.90 -7.00 16.47
C LEU A 81 -10.96 -6.39 15.52
N ASN A 82 -11.82 -7.21 14.91
CA ASN A 82 -12.86 -6.72 14.00
C ASN A 82 -14.10 -6.19 14.74
N GLN A 83 -14.21 -6.47 16.04
CA GLN A 83 -15.26 -5.97 16.92
C GLN A 83 -14.89 -4.67 17.63
N LEU A 84 -13.64 -4.19 17.43
CA LEU A 84 -13.20 -2.91 17.98
C LEU A 84 -14.00 -1.75 17.36
N PRO A 85 -14.28 -0.69 18.13
CA PRO A 85 -14.74 0.58 17.58
C PRO A 85 -13.77 1.07 16.50
N LEU A 86 -14.32 1.72 15.47
CA LEU A 86 -13.57 2.15 14.29
C LEU A 86 -12.36 3.00 14.66
N GLU A 87 -12.50 3.88 15.64
CA GLU A 87 -11.47 4.80 16.11
C GLU A 87 -10.28 4.05 16.70
N ILE A 88 -10.55 3.00 17.48
CA ILE A 88 -9.52 2.16 18.10
C ILE A 88 -8.80 1.36 17.02
N LEU A 89 -9.53 0.81 16.06
CA LEU A 89 -8.94 0.09 14.94
C LEU A 89 -8.04 1.03 14.11
N VAL A 90 -8.52 2.21 13.72
CA VAL A 90 -7.73 3.23 13.01
C VAL A 90 -6.46 3.58 13.80
N LYS A 91 -6.58 3.74 15.12
CA LYS A 91 -5.42 4.04 15.97
C LYS A 91 -4.40 2.90 15.94
N LEU A 92 -4.82 1.65 16.09
CA LEU A 92 -3.93 0.49 16.04
C LEU A 92 -3.23 0.36 14.68
N LEU A 93 -4.00 0.50 13.59
CA LEU A 93 -3.44 0.50 12.24
C LEU A 93 -2.44 1.64 12.06
N SER A 94 -2.74 2.84 12.57
CA SER A 94 -1.82 3.97 12.51
C SER A 94 -0.50 3.69 13.22
N LEU A 95 -0.52 3.00 14.38
CA LEU A 95 0.69 2.62 15.12
C LEU A 95 1.52 1.60 14.35
N SER A 96 0.88 0.65 13.66
CA SER A 96 1.58 -0.34 12.82
C SER A 96 2.26 0.28 11.58
N LEU A 97 1.79 1.47 11.16
CA LEU A 97 2.32 2.23 10.03
C LEU A 97 3.38 3.27 10.44
N GLN A 98 3.57 3.52 11.74
CA GLN A 98 4.60 4.45 12.21
C GLN A 98 5.98 3.83 12.01
N ASP A 99 6.87 4.60 11.37
CA ASP A 99 8.32 4.39 11.35
C ASP A 99 8.96 5.73 11.72
N ASP A 100 10.12 5.71 12.38
CA ASP A 100 10.87 6.92 12.77
C ASP A 100 11.23 7.80 11.57
N LEU A 101 11.38 7.19 10.40
CA LEU A 101 11.50 7.88 9.12
C LEU A 101 10.54 7.23 8.11
N PRO A 102 9.71 8.01 7.40
CA PRO A 102 8.86 7.46 6.37
C PRO A 102 9.74 6.85 5.26
N ASN A 103 9.72 5.53 5.16
CA ASN A 103 10.27 4.76 4.06
C ASN A 103 9.09 4.36 3.15
N PRO A 104 8.81 5.10 2.06
CA PRO A 104 7.57 4.95 1.31
C PRO A 104 7.32 3.54 0.75
N PRO A 105 8.33 2.82 0.21
CA PRO A 105 8.15 1.41 -0.16
C PRO A 105 7.69 0.51 0.98
N ILE A 106 8.29 0.65 2.17
CA ILE A 106 7.92 -0.16 3.35
C ILE A 106 6.52 0.25 3.83
N TYR A 107 6.26 1.54 3.94
CA TYR A 107 4.98 2.10 4.35
C TYR A 107 3.83 1.59 3.45
N MET A 108 3.99 1.71 2.13
CA MET A 108 2.98 1.24 1.17
C MET A 108 2.83 -0.27 1.16
N LYS A 109 3.92 -1.03 1.37
CA LYS A 109 3.85 -2.49 1.54
C LYS A 109 3.03 -2.84 2.78
N ARG A 110 3.28 -2.20 3.93
CA ARG A 110 2.51 -2.42 5.16
C ARG A 110 1.04 -2.05 4.96
N LEU A 111 0.76 -0.89 4.35
CA LEU A 111 -0.61 -0.46 4.06
C LEU A 111 -1.37 -1.47 3.19
N ARG A 112 -0.71 -2.05 2.19
CA ARG A 112 -1.25 -3.12 1.36
C ARG A 112 -1.49 -4.41 2.14
N MET A 113 -0.56 -4.79 3.01
CA MET A 113 -0.72 -5.96 3.88
C MET A 113 -1.92 -5.80 4.81
N LEU A 114 -2.06 -4.65 5.48
CA LEU A 114 -3.22 -4.34 6.33
C LEU A 114 -4.53 -4.42 5.52
N SER A 115 -4.53 -3.85 4.32
CA SER A 115 -5.69 -3.88 3.40
C SER A 115 -6.08 -5.30 2.96
N SER A 116 -5.18 -6.28 3.07
CA SER A 116 -5.43 -7.67 2.66
C SER A 116 -6.01 -8.55 3.77
N VAL A 117 -6.08 -8.07 5.02
CA VAL A 117 -6.52 -8.86 6.18
C VAL A 117 -8.01 -9.20 6.08
N SER A 118 -8.85 -8.20 5.86
CA SER A 118 -10.29 -8.36 5.75
C SER A 118 -10.91 -7.24 4.91
N HIS A 119 -12.15 -7.43 4.45
CA HIS A 119 -12.88 -6.38 3.74
C HIS A 119 -13.06 -5.13 4.61
N GLN A 120 -13.28 -5.29 5.92
CA GLN A 120 -13.39 -4.16 6.85
C GLN A 120 -12.09 -3.37 6.90
N TRP A 121 -10.94 -4.04 7.05
CA TRP A 121 -9.63 -3.36 7.10
C TRP A 121 -9.31 -2.64 5.79
N LEU A 122 -9.67 -3.24 4.64
CA LEU A 122 -9.58 -2.58 3.34
C LEU A 122 -10.39 -1.28 3.29
N GLN A 123 -11.64 -1.29 3.78
CA GLN A 123 -12.48 -0.09 3.80
C GLN A 123 -11.91 0.96 4.73
N VAL A 124 -11.53 0.57 5.95
CA VAL A 124 -10.88 1.49 6.91
C VAL A 124 -9.64 2.13 6.29
N VAL A 125 -8.78 1.35 5.62
CA VAL A 125 -7.59 1.88 4.97
C VAL A 125 -7.95 2.86 3.84
N LYS A 126 -8.93 2.51 3.01
CA LYS A 126 -9.38 3.37 1.90
C LYS A 126 -9.99 4.68 2.37
N GLU A 127 -10.77 4.64 3.45
CA GLU A 127 -11.58 5.76 3.94
C GLU A 127 -10.84 6.64 4.95
N THR A 128 -9.67 6.24 5.44
CA THR A 128 -8.88 7.02 6.41
C THR A 128 -7.82 7.88 5.69
N PRO A 129 -8.01 9.20 5.53
CA PRO A 129 -7.10 10.04 4.73
C PRO A 129 -5.67 10.08 5.28
N SER A 130 -5.50 10.03 6.60
CA SER A 130 -4.18 10.09 7.25
C SER A 130 -3.27 8.91 6.88
N PHE A 131 -3.81 7.81 6.36
CA PHE A 131 -3.00 6.70 5.86
C PHE A 131 -2.42 6.94 4.46
N TRP A 132 -2.94 7.92 3.72
CA TRP A 132 -2.52 8.26 2.36
C TRP A 132 -1.57 9.48 2.32
N LYS A 133 -1.09 9.93 3.48
CA LYS A 133 -0.26 11.14 3.60
C LYS A 133 1.15 11.03 3.02
N VAL A 134 1.68 9.82 2.86
CA VAL A 134 3.04 9.60 2.36
C VAL A 134 3.01 9.49 0.84
N ILE A 135 3.75 10.36 0.15
CA ILE A 135 3.92 10.30 -1.31
C ILE A 135 5.40 10.19 -1.68
N SER A 136 5.67 9.48 -2.77
CA SER A 136 7.04 9.31 -3.25
C SER A 136 7.11 9.10 -4.75
N HIS A 137 8.20 9.58 -5.36
CA HIS A 137 8.51 9.35 -6.76
C HIS A 137 8.55 7.87 -7.15
N GLY A 138 8.89 6.96 -6.22
CA GLY A 138 8.89 5.52 -6.49
C GLY A 138 7.50 4.88 -6.63
N MET A 139 6.41 5.64 -6.46
CA MET A 139 5.05 5.13 -6.59
C MET A 139 4.57 5.15 -8.04
N PRO A 140 3.80 4.13 -8.48
CA PRO A 140 3.06 4.21 -9.74
C PRO A 140 2.14 5.44 -9.79
N LEU A 141 1.97 6.04 -10.96
CA LEU A 141 1.15 7.26 -11.13
C LEU A 141 -0.27 7.10 -10.59
N THR A 142 -0.88 5.93 -10.82
CA THR A 142 -2.23 5.60 -10.34
C THR A 142 -2.30 5.63 -8.82
N LEU A 143 -1.29 5.09 -8.14
CA LEU A 143 -1.20 5.08 -6.68
C LEU A 143 -0.92 6.49 -6.12
N LEU A 144 -0.05 7.26 -6.79
CA LEU A 144 0.23 8.65 -6.43
C LEU A 144 -1.05 9.50 -6.47
N ASN A 145 -1.81 9.43 -7.56
CA ASN A 145 -3.07 10.16 -7.70
C ASN A 145 -4.11 9.72 -6.66
N GLN A 146 -4.18 8.42 -6.35
CA GLN A 146 -5.03 7.92 -5.26
C GLN A 146 -4.60 8.49 -3.91
N ALA A 147 -3.29 8.54 -3.63
CA ALA A 147 -2.77 9.08 -2.38
C ALA A 147 -3.08 10.58 -2.24
N LEU A 148 -2.84 11.37 -3.30
CA LEU A 148 -3.15 12.81 -3.32
C LEU A 148 -4.66 13.07 -3.14
N SER A 149 -5.51 12.31 -3.84
CA SER A 149 -6.97 12.44 -3.74
C SER A 149 -7.48 12.06 -2.34
N ARG A 150 -7.05 10.91 -1.81
CA ARG A 150 -7.54 10.41 -0.52
C ARG A 150 -7.00 11.15 0.68
N SER A 151 -5.80 11.71 0.59
CA SER A 151 -5.20 12.46 1.69
C SER A 151 -5.78 13.87 1.84
N THR A 152 -6.78 14.28 1.05
CA THR A 152 -7.34 15.65 1.06
C THR A 152 -7.59 16.17 2.48
N GLY A 153 -7.20 17.41 2.74
CA GLY A 153 -7.29 18.04 4.06
C GLY A 153 -6.21 17.61 5.08
N HIS A 154 -5.31 16.69 4.73
CA HIS A 154 -4.24 16.23 5.62
C HIS A 154 -2.87 16.68 5.12
N SER A 155 -1.93 16.87 6.05
CA SER A 155 -0.57 17.23 5.69
C SER A 155 0.19 16.05 5.07
N LEU A 156 1.07 16.33 4.12
CA LEU A 156 1.78 15.34 3.30
C LEU A 156 3.22 15.14 3.77
N ASP A 157 3.68 13.90 3.73
CA ASP A 157 5.07 13.52 3.89
C ASP A 157 5.63 13.17 2.51
N VAL A 158 6.46 14.06 1.95
CA VAL A 158 6.98 13.96 0.59
C VAL A 158 8.38 13.39 0.61
N VAL A 159 8.61 12.33 -0.17
CA VAL A 159 9.92 11.66 -0.24
C VAL A 159 10.41 11.58 -1.67
N HIS A 160 11.55 12.21 -1.94
CA HIS A 160 12.31 12.14 -3.19
C HIS A 160 13.47 11.16 -3.03
N PRO A 161 13.31 9.88 -3.42
CA PRO A 161 14.36 8.88 -3.25
C PRO A 161 15.42 9.04 -4.34
N LYS A 162 16.65 8.61 -4.03
CA LYS A 162 17.81 8.80 -4.90
C LYS A 162 17.62 8.11 -6.26
N ASP A 163 17.27 6.83 -6.22
CA ASP A 163 17.21 5.94 -7.37
C ASP A 163 15.89 5.15 -7.28
N CYS A 164 14.90 5.51 -8.11
CA CYS A 164 13.63 4.79 -8.19
C CYS A 164 13.34 4.46 -9.64
N GLY A 165 13.09 3.19 -9.94
CA GLY A 165 12.52 2.76 -11.22
C GLY A 165 11.00 3.00 -11.25
N GLY A 166 10.55 4.18 -10.85
CA GLY A 166 9.12 4.53 -10.88
C GLY A 166 8.65 4.72 -12.32
N ASP A 167 7.34 4.52 -12.55
CA ASP A 167 6.72 4.67 -13.87
C ASP A 167 6.69 6.12 -14.38
N ILE A 168 6.87 7.09 -13.46
CA ILE A 168 6.83 8.52 -13.76
C ILE A 168 8.23 9.12 -13.71
N SER A 169 8.45 10.17 -14.50
CA SER A 169 9.68 10.95 -14.41
C SER A 169 9.70 11.77 -13.11
N LYS A 170 10.92 12.06 -12.63
CA LYS A 170 11.14 12.90 -11.45
C LYS A 170 10.58 14.31 -11.61
N ASP A 171 10.69 14.87 -12.82
CA ASP A 171 10.10 16.15 -13.19
C ASP A 171 8.56 16.11 -13.04
N MET A 172 7.90 15.06 -13.55
CA MET A 172 6.45 14.90 -13.43
C MET A 172 6.00 14.75 -11.97
N PHE A 173 6.68 13.90 -11.18
CA PHE A 173 6.38 13.77 -9.76
C PHE A 173 6.51 15.10 -9.03
N THR A 174 7.58 15.86 -9.29
CA THR A 174 7.81 17.16 -8.66
C THR A 174 6.69 18.13 -9.02
N ILE A 175 6.29 18.21 -10.30
CA ILE A 175 5.16 19.06 -10.73
C ILE A 175 3.88 18.70 -9.95
N LEU A 176 3.55 17.40 -9.82
CA LEU A 176 2.36 16.96 -9.10
C LEU A 176 2.46 17.24 -7.59
N ALA A 177 3.59 16.94 -6.96
CA ALA A 177 3.77 17.13 -5.52
C ALA A 177 3.72 18.62 -5.15
N VAL A 178 4.35 19.49 -5.94
CA VAL A 178 4.47 20.93 -5.69
C VAL A 178 3.12 21.64 -5.82
N GLN A 179 2.15 21.09 -6.57
CA GLN A 179 0.76 21.57 -6.55
C GLN A 179 0.15 21.53 -5.14
N HIS A 180 0.65 20.65 -4.28
CA HIS A 180 0.20 20.47 -2.91
C HIS A 180 1.22 20.97 -1.86
N VAL A 181 2.17 21.83 -2.25
CA VAL A 181 3.23 22.35 -1.37
C VAL A 181 2.72 22.96 -0.07
N HIS A 182 1.56 23.63 -0.11
CA HIS A 182 0.91 24.26 1.03
C HIS A 182 0.54 23.27 2.17
N ARG A 183 0.48 21.97 1.85
CA ARG A 183 0.16 20.90 2.81
C ARG A 183 1.38 20.04 3.16
N TRP A 184 2.56 20.32 2.65
CA TRP A 184 3.74 19.52 2.99
C TRP A 184 4.09 19.72 4.47
N ARG A 185 4.17 18.63 5.23
CA ARG A 185 4.62 18.59 6.62
C ARG A 185 6.06 18.15 6.74
N SER A 186 6.42 17.12 5.99
CA SER A 186 7.78 16.58 5.96
C SER A 186 8.26 16.50 4.53
N LEU A 187 9.50 16.88 4.29
CA LEU A 187 10.19 16.73 3.02
C LEU A 187 11.49 15.96 3.22
N ILE A 188 11.65 14.83 2.52
CA ILE A 188 12.86 14.02 2.53
C ILE A 188 13.47 14.01 1.14
N ILE A 189 14.67 14.56 1.01
CA ILE A 189 15.42 14.66 -0.24
C ILE A 189 16.61 13.71 -0.15
N LEU A 190 16.57 12.62 -0.92
CA LEU A 190 17.69 11.70 -1.13
C LEU A 190 18.30 11.86 -2.53
N ASP A 191 17.61 12.58 -3.40
CA ASP A 191 17.97 12.77 -4.80
C ASP A 191 18.80 14.03 -5.00
N LYS A 192 19.88 13.89 -5.75
CA LYS A 192 20.82 14.95 -6.13
C LYS A 192 20.23 15.95 -7.12
N THR A 193 19.19 15.54 -7.83
CA THR A 193 18.60 16.32 -8.92
C THR A 193 17.39 17.16 -8.49
N TYR A 194 17.04 17.14 -7.20
CA TYR A 194 15.86 17.79 -6.67
C TYR A 194 15.81 19.30 -6.93
N ASP A 195 16.91 20.04 -6.67
CA ASP A 195 16.91 21.50 -6.81
C ASP A 195 16.61 21.96 -8.24
N ARG A 196 17.15 21.23 -9.23
CA ARG A 196 16.90 21.51 -10.65
C ARG A 196 15.42 21.28 -11.01
N GLN A 197 14.79 20.28 -10.39
CA GLN A 197 13.40 19.93 -10.63
C GLN A 197 12.45 20.93 -9.99
N VAL A 198 12.71 21.30 -8.74
CA VAL A 198 11.94 22.34 -8.05
C VAL A 198 12.11 23.66 -8.76
N GLY A 199 13.32 24.06 -9.14
CA GLY A 199 13.55 25.29 -9.90
C GLY A 199 12.70 25.36 -11.18
N LYS A 200 12.67 24.29 -11.98
CA LYS A 200 11.80 24.19 -13.16
C LYS A 200 10.31 24.27 -12.81
N ALA A 201 9.88 23.56 -11.76
CA ALA A 201 8.48 23.56 -11.33
C ALA A 201 8.04 24.92 -10.74
N SER A 202 9.00 25.68 -10.19
CA SER A 202 8.79 26.98 -9.54
C SER A 202 8.83 28.14 -10.52
N GLN A 203 9.49 28.01 -11.67
CA GLN A 203 9.57 29.08 -12.69
C GLN A 203 8.21 29.62 -13.14
N ASN A 204 7.13 28.86 -12.94
CA ASN A 204 5.76 29.26 -13.26
C ASN A 204 4.93 29.71 -12.06
N ARG A 205 5.47 29.66 -10.83
CA ARG A 205 4.76 30.02 -9.61
C ARG A 205 5.61 31.00 -8.83
N GLU A 206 5.19 32.26 -8.82
CA GLU A 206 6.00 33.34 -8.27
C GLU A 206 6.48 33.01 -6.85
N HIS A 207 5.69 32.37 -5.98
CA HIS A 207 6.15 31.93 -4.65
C HIS A 207 5.71 30.49 -4.30
N LEU A 208 6.67 29.61 -3.97
CA LEU A 208 6.40 28.32 -3.32
C LEU A 208 6.40 28.51 -1.80
N SER A 209 5.25 28.89 -1.25
CA SER A 209 5.08 28.94 0.21
C SER A 209 4.73 27.55 0.74
N ALA A 210 5.50 27.06 1.71
CA ALA A 210 5.29 25.77 2.38
C ALA A 210 4.94 25.99 3.87
N PRO A 211 3.80 26.65 4.18
CA PRO A 211 3.46 27.06 5.55
C PRO A 211 3.31 25.89 6.53
N ALA A 212 2.96 24.70 6.06
CA ALA A 212 2.78 23.53 6.92
C ALA A 212 4.08 22.75 7.18
N LEU A 213 5.22 23.17 6.61
CA LEU A 213 6.44 22.37 6.61
C LEU A 213 7.13 22.41 7.97
N GLU A 214 7.22 21.27 8.63
CA GLU A 214 7.80 21.10 9.97
C GLU A 214 9.16 20.42 9.94
N VAL A 215 9.37 19.49 8.99
CA VAL A 215 10.55 18.62 8.94
C VAL A 215 11.17 18.63 7.56
N VAL A 216 12.46 18.95 7.48
CA VAL A 216 13.24 18.82 6.25
C VAL A 216 14.42 17.91 6.52
N THR A 217 14.53 16.84 5.74
CA THR A 217 15.67 15.92 5.81
C THR A 217 16.35 15.83 4.46
N CYS A 218 17.60 16.25 4.41
CA CYS A 218 18.42 16.23 3.20
C CYS A 218 19.58 15.27 3.36
N TYR A 219 19.75 14.39 2.37
CA TYR A 219 20.86 13.46 2.29
C TYR A 219 21.63 13.68 0.99
N GLY A 220 22.95 13.79 1.10
CA GLY A 220 23.83 13.78 -0.06
C GLY A 220 24.80 14.95 -0.11
N ARG A 221 25.81 14.80 -0.97
CA ARG A 221 26.98 15.68 -1.09
C ARG A 221 26.73 16.92 -1.97
N HIS A 222 25.53 17.48 -1.96
CA HIS A 222 25.16 18.54 -2.90
C HIS A 222 24.99 19.87 -2.17
N GLN A 223 25.24 20.96 -2.89
CA GLN A 223 24.78 22.27 -2.48
C GLN A 223 23.30 22.35 -2.89
N ILE A 224 22.41 22.21 -1.91
CA ILE A 224 21.04 22.65 -2.07
C ILE A 224 21.12 24.18 -2.07
N ALA A 225 20.59 24.80 -3.11
CA ALA A 225 20.28 26.22 -3.04
C ALA A 225 19.32 26.38 -1.85
N MET A 226 19.80 26.98 -0.76
CA MET A 226 19.09 26.98 0.53
C MET A 226 17.75 27.72 0.48
N ASP A 227 17.44 28.36 -0.64
CA ASP A 227 16.21 29.09 -0.87
C ASP A 227 15.11 28.24 -1.53
N ILE A 228 14.92 26.99 -1.07
CA ILE A 228 13.86 26.10 -1.60
C ILE A 228 12.46 26.73 -1.42
N PHE A 229 12.30 27.56 -0.39
CA PHE A 229 11.01 28.13 0.02
C PHE A 229 10.99 29.66 0.00
N ASN A 230 11.91 30.32 -0.74
CA ASN A 230 12.01 31.79 -0.80
C ASN A 230 12.01 32.46 0.59
N GLY A 231 12.68 31.85 1.57
CA GLY A 231 12.68 32.28 2.97
C GLY A 231 11.37 32.06 3.75
N GLU A 232 10.29 31.54 3.16
CA GLU A 232 8.98 31.35 3.78
C GLU A 232 8.77 29.92 4.33
N ALA A 233 9.57 29.55 5.32
CA ALA A 233 9.41 28.28 6.02
C ALA A 233 9.34 28.46 7.54
N GLY A 234 8.47 29.39 7.98
CA GLY A 234 8.37 29.84 9.37
C GLY A 234 7.98 28.76 10.39
N HIS A 235 7.54 27.58 9.95
CA HIS A 235 7.12 26.48 10.81
C HIS A 235 8.10 25.31 10.85
N ILE A 236 9.28 25.43 10.22
CA ILE A 236 10.30 24.37 10.29
C ILE A 236 10.76 24.22 11.75
N ARG A 237 10.59 23.01 12.28
CA ARG A 237 11.01 22.62 13.64
C ARG A 237 12.27 21.78 13.62
N TYR A 238 12.43 20.94 12.60
CA TYR A 238 13.52 19.98 12.52
C TYR A 238 14.16 20.02 11.13
N VAL A 239 15.46 20.32 11.10
CA VAL A 239 16.29 20.21 9.90
C VAL A 239 17.35 19.16 10.15
N LYS A 240 17.34 18.10 9.33
CA LYS A 240 18.31 17.01 9.42
C LYS A 240 19.12 16.96 8.14
N LEU A 241 20.36 17.43 8.23
CA LEU A 241 21.31 17.42 7.12
C LEU A 241 22.30 16.28 7.34
N ARG A 242 22.45 15.41 6.34
CA ARG A 242 23.45 14.33 6.36
C ARG A 242 24.31 14.35 5.11
N ASN A 243 25.63 14.38 5.32
CA ASN A 243 26.64 14.49 4.27
C ASN A 243 26.49 15.73 3.38
N PHE A 244 25.98 16.81 3.97
CA PHE A 244 25.57 18.02 3.26
C PHE A 244 26.69 19.08 3.26
N PHE A 245 26.82 19.83 2.17
CA PHE A 245 27.73 20.97 2.10
C PHE A 245 26.90 22.26 2.18
N ILE A 246 27.06 22.99 3.28
CA ILE A 246 26.53 24.34 3.42
C ILE A 246 27.61 25.30 2.93
N PRO A 247 27.40 26.03 1.81
CA PRO A 247 28.29 27.11 1.45
C PRO A 247 28.16 28.20 2.53
N TRP A 248 29.29 28.57 3.14
CA TRP A 248 29.32 29.63 4.13
C TRP A 248 29.24 30.98 3.40
N GLU A 249 28.09 31.64 3.48
CA GLU A 249 27.99 33.02 3.04
C GLU A 249 28.53 33.96 4.13
N PRO A 250 29.33 34.99 3.79
CA PRO A 250 29.86 35.94 4.77
C PRO A 250 28.78 36.58 5.66
N LYS A 251 27.56 36.74 5.14
CA LYS A 251 26.40 37.30 5.86
C LYS A 251 25.87 36.38 6.97
N MET A 252 26.02 35.07 6.85
CA MET A 252 25.60 34.11 7.90
C MET A 252 26.58 34.12 9.08
N LEU A 253 27.86 34.42 8.83
CA LEU A 253 28.87 34.54 9.87
C LEU A 253 28.75 35.84 10.65
N SER A 254 28.26 36.92 10.03
CA SER A 254 28.04 38.20 10.72
C SER A 254 26.86 38.20 11.71
N SER A 255 26.04 37.15 11.73
CA SER A 255 24.88 37.02 12.62
C SER A 255 25.06 35.98 13.75
N LEU A 256 26.26 35.39 13.87
CA LEU A 256 26.66 34.50 14.96
C LEU A 256 27.45 35.27 16.02
#